data_AF-A0A645E163-F1
#
_entry.id   AF-A0A645E163-F1
#
_cell.length_a   1.000
_cell.length_b   1.000
_cell.length_c   1.000
_cell.angle_alpha   90.00
_cell.angle_beta   90.00
_cell.angle_gamma   90.00
#
_symmetry.space_group_name_H-M   'P 1'
#
loop_
_entity.id
_entity.type
_entity.pdbx_description
1 polymer ?
#
loop_
_entity_poly.entity_id
_entity_poly.type
_entity_poly.pdbx_seq_one_letter_code
_entity_poly.pdbx_strand_id
1 'polypeptide(L)'
;MNFSVSGINLRDMFQMHQINLSVAVWVGFIALFGIATNDGVIMGTYIHQVFNERHPQTVNEVREAVVSAGLKRVRPAMMTTAVAVIALLPVLTSTGKGADIMVPMAIPIFGGMVIQLMTIFVVPLFQSIWRESAVKSNLRKQLNPVTNNESNENGDN
;
A
#
# COMPACT_ATOMS: atom_id res chain seq x y z
N MET A 1 6.93 8.66 -39.18
CA MET A 1 6.57 9.23 -40.49
C MET A 1 6.91 10.71 -40.46
N ASN A 2 7.93 11.13 -41.21
CA ASN A 2 8.37 12.53 -41.27
C ASN A 2 7.61 13.24 -42.38
N PHE A 3 6.49 13.89 -42.05
CA PHE A 3 5.78 14.77 -42.99
C PHE A 3 6.24 16.21 -42.73
N SER A 4 6.96 16.78 -43.71
CA SER A 4 7.31 18.20 -43.75
C SER A 4 6.28 18.93 -44.61
N VAL A 5 5.68 20.00 -44.07
CA VAL A 5 4.90 20.97 -44.84
C VAL A 5 5.51 22.33 -44.56
N SER A 6 6.03 22.97 -45.60
CA SER A 6 6.61 24.33 -45.58
C SER A 6 7.91 24.54 -44.79
N GLY A 7 8.80 23.54 -44.71
CA GLY A 7 10.19 23.73 -44.23
C GLY A 7 10.37 23.86 -42.71
N ILE A 8 9.29 23.74 -41.94
CA ILE A 8 9.29 23.67 -40.48
C ILE A 8 8.79 22.30 -40.06
N ASN A 9 9.61 21.57 -39.29
CA ASN A 9 9.17 20.29 -38.72
C ASN A 9 8.02 20.58 -37.76
N LEU A 10 6.87 19.91 -37.92
CA LEU A 10 5.75 20.00 -36.97
C LEU A 10 6.19 19.69 -35.52
N ARG A 11 7.29 18.95 -35.35
CA ARG A 11 7.95 18.67 -34.08
C ARG A 11 8.44 19.93 -33.35
N ASP A 12 8.95 20.92 -34.08
CA ASP A 12 9.47 22.18 -33.54
C ASP A 12 8.33 23.14 -33.19
N MET A 13 7.24 23.14 -33.97
CA MET A 13 6.03 23.93 -33.66
C MET A 13 5.31 23.43 -32.41
N PHE A 14 5.35 22.12 -32.12
CA PHE A 14 4.62 21.54 -30.99
C PHE A 14 5.37 21.55 -29.65
N GLN A 15 6.57 22.13 -29.55
CA GLN A 15 7.39 22.10 -28.32
C GLN A 15 7.34 20.72 -27.63
N MET A 16 7.42 19.64 -28.40
CA MET A 16 7.53 18.30 -27.81
C MET A 16 8.94 18.17 -27.22
N HIS A 17 9.11 18.74 -26.02
CA HIS A 17 10.06 18.20 -25.07
C HIS A 17 9.71 16.73 -24.96
N GLN A 18 10.61 15.84 -25.39
CA GLN A 18 10.51 14.47 -24.93
C GLN A 18 10.68 14.57 -23.42
N ILE A 19 9.56 14.59 -22.69
CA ILE A 19 9.58 14.15 -21.31
C ILE A 19 9.98 12.70 -21.45
N ASN A 20 11.28 12.45 -21.41
CA ASN A 20 11.84 11.13 -21.53
C ASN A 20 11.32 10.40 -20.30
N LEU A 21 10.22 9.65 -20.46
CA LEU A 21 9.90 8.54 -19.57
C LEU A 21 11.08 7.57 -19.72
N SER A 22 12.13 7.90 -19.01
CA SER A 22 13.42 7.25 -19.13
C SER A 22 13.30 5.86 -18.52
N VAL A 23 14.06 4.91 -19.05
CA VAL A 23 14.23 3.59 -18.43
C VAL A 23 14.59 3.74 -16.95
N ALA A 24 15.33 4.80 -16.58
CA ALA A 24 15.64 5.14 -15.20
C ALA A 24 14.39 5.34 -14.31
N VAL A 25 13.34 5.98 -14.82
CA VAL A 25 12.07 6.19 -14.08
C VAL A 25 11.38 4.84 -13.83
N TRP A 26 11.34 3.97 -14.84
CA TRP A 26 10.79 2.63 -14.70
C TRP A 26 11.54 1.78 -13.67
N VAL A 27 12.87 1.87 -13.65
CA VAL A 27 13.67 1.22 -12.60
C VAL A 27 13.30 1.75 -11.20
N GLY A 28 13.04 3.05 -11.08
CA GLY A 28 12.54 3.65 -9.83
C GLY A 28 11.20 3.05 -9.37
N PHE A 29 10.26 2.80 -10.28
CA PHE A 29 9.00 2.12 -9.96
C PHE A 29 9.20 0.66 -9.54
N ILE A 30 10.14 -0.06 -10.15
CA ILE A 30 10.48 -1.44 -9.75
C ILE A 30 11.03 -1.45 -8.33
N ALA A 31 11.93 -0.52 -8.00
CA ALA A 31 12.44 -0.36 -6.65
C ALA A 31 11.31 -0.05 -5.65
N LEU A 32 10.41 0.87 -6.00
CA LEU A 32 9.23 1.18 -5.18
C LEU A 32 8.36 -0.06 -4.93
N PHE A 33 8.12 -0.87 -5.95
CA PHE A 33 7.32 -2.08 -5.83
C PHE A 33 7.91 -3.08 -4.82
N GLY A 34 9.24 -3.22 -4.80
CA GLY A 34 9.93 -4.03 -3.79
C GLY A 34 9.71 -3.53 -2.36
N ILE A 35 9.82 -2.22 -2.16
CA ILE A 35 9.59 -1.57 -0.86
C ILE A 35 8.13 -1.79 -0.41
N ALA A 36 7.17 -1.51 -1.31
CA ALA A 36 5.75 -1.70 -1.02
C ALA A 36 5.41 -3.16 -0.68
N THR A 37 6.03 -4.12 -1.36
CA THR A 37 5.86 -5.55 -1.08
C THR A 37 6.41 -5.91 0.30
N ASN A 38 7.61 -5.42 0.66
CA ASN A 38 8.20 -5.64 1.98
C ASN A 38 7.29 -5.12 3.10
N ASP A 39 6.77 -3.90 2.97
CA ASP A 39 5.85 -3.33 3.95
C ASP A 39 4.51 -4.11 4.03
N GLY A 40 4.02 -4.61 2.90
CA GLY A 40 2.85 -5.49 2.84
C GLY A 40 3.06 -6.82 3.56
N VAL A 41 4.20 -7.47 3.35
CA VAL A 41 4.56 -8.74 4.03
C VAL A 41 4.70 -8.51 5.53
N ILE A 42 5.40 -7.44 5.95
CA ILE A 42 5.52 -7.07 7.36
C ILE A 42 4.15 -6.93 8.02
N MET A 43 3.21 -6.23 7.37
CA MET A 43 1.84 -6.08 7.88
C MET A 43 1.11 -7.42 8.00
N GLY A 44 1.22 -8.29 6.98
CA GLY A 44 0.60 -9.62 6.99
C GLY A 44 1.10 -10.45 8.17
N THR A 45 2.41 -10.46 8.41
CA THR A 45 3.02 -11.17 9.53
C THR A 45 2.59 -10.60 10.88
N TYR A 46 2.58 -9.27 11.05
CA TYR A 46 2.12 -8.64 12.29
C TYR A 46 0.66 -8.97 12.61
N ILE A 47 -0.21 -8.92 11.60
CA ILE A 47 -1.61 -9.30 11.72
C ILE A 47 -1.72 -10.76 12.18
N HIS A 48 -1.01 -11.67 11.51
CA HIS A 48 -1.07 -13.09 11.82
C HIS A 48 -0.60 -13.35 13.26
N GLN A 49 0.51 -12.73 13.66
CA GLN A 49 1.04 -12.86 15.01
C GLN A 49 0.09 -12.32 16.08
N VAL A 50 -0.51 -11.14 15.89
CA VAL A 50 -1.48 -10.57 16.84
C VAL A 50 -2.72 -11.46 16.94
N PHE A 51 -3.16 -12.07 15.84
CA PHE A 51 -4.32 -12.96 15.83
C PHE A 51 -4.03 -14.31 16.51
N ASN A 52 -2.83 -14.85 16.30
CA ASN A 52 -2.36 -16.07 16.94
C ASN A 52 -2.05 -15.88 18.44
N GLU A 53 -1.66 -14.68 18.87
CA GLU A 53 -1.42 -14.37 20.29
C GLU A 53 -2.72 -14.11 21.06
N ARG A 54 -3.73 -13.47 20.44
CA ARG A 54 -4.94 -13.01 21.16
C ARG A 54 -6.21 -13.84 20.95
N HIS A 55 -6.27 -14.70 19.92
CA HIS A 55 -7.45 -15.53 19.60
C HIS A 55 -8.80 -14.78 19.77
N PRO A 56 -8.97 -13.57 19.21
CA PRO A 56 -10.10 -12.73 19.55
C PRO A 56 -11.40 -13.35 19.03
N GLN A 57 -12.35 -13.62 19.94
CA GLN A 57 -13.65 -14.21 19.59
C GLN A 57 -14.77 -13.17 19.55
N THR A 58 -14.52 -11.98 20.09
CA THR A 58 -15.53 -10.91 20.21
C THR A 58 -15.20 -9.70 19.35
N VAL A 59 -16.22 -8.99 18.86
CA VAL A 59 -16.07 -7.80 17.98
C VAL A 59 -15.21 -6.69 18.62
N ASN A 60 -15.33 -6.50 19.95
CA ASN A 60 -14.52 -5.53 20.70
C ASN A 60 -13.03 -5.91 20.76
N GLU A 61 -12.72 -7.19 20.96
CA GLU A 61 -11.32 -7.68 20.98
C GLU A 61 -10.68 -7.57 19.60
N VAL A 62 -11.46 -7.77 18.53
CA VAL A 62 -10.97 -7.58 17.16
C VAL A 62 -10.66 -6.10 16.91
N ARG A 63 -11.47 -5.17 17.42
CA ARG A 63 -11.19 -3.73 17.28
C ARG A 63 -9.91 -3.33 18.03
N GLU A 64 -9.72 -3.84 19.25
CA GLU A 64 -8.51 -3.59 20.04
C GLU A 64 -7.26 -4.23 19.39
N ALA A 65 -7.40 -5.43 18.83
CA ALA A 65 -6.35 -6.11 18.09
C ALA A 65 -5.96 -5.33 16.81
N VAL A 66 -6.92 -4.73 16.11
CA VAL A 66 -6.65 -3.89 14.92
C VAL A 66 -5.93 -2.60 15.30
N VAL A 67 -6.36 -1.94 16.36
CA VAL A 67 -5.72 -0.70 16.83
C VAL A 67 -4.28 -0.99 17.29
N SER A 68 -4.07 -2.05 18.06
CA SER A 68 -2.73 -2.45 18.51
C SER A 68 -1.83 -2.88 17.35
N ALA A 69 -2.35 -3.61 16.36
CA ALA A 69 -1.62 -3.94 15.13
C ALA A 69 -1.30 -2.68 14.29
N GLY A 70 -2.24 -1.74 14.19
CA GLY A 70 -2.04 -0.46 13.51
C GLY A 70 -0.92 0.37 14.13
N LEU A 71 -0.89 0.47 15.47
CA LEU A 71 0.18 1.16 16.20
C LEU A 71 1.55 0.49 16.01
N LYS A 72 1.61 -0.84 15.96
CA LYS A 72 2.85 -1.58 15.69
C LYS A 72 3.40 -1.30 14.28
N ARG A 73 2.55 -0.96 13.30
CA ARG A 73 2.98 -0.60 11.93
C ARG A 73 3.58 0.79 11.81
N VAL A 74 3.09 1.78 12.57
CA VAL A 74 3.55 3.17 12.45
C VAL A 74 5.07 3.26 12.61
N ARG A 75 5.64 2.46 13.53
CA ARG A 75 7.08 2.43 13.81
C ARG A 75 7.91 1.98 12.58
N PRO A 76 7.71 0.79 12.00
CA PRO A 76 8.36 0.38 10.75
C PRO A 76 8.15 1.36 9.60
N ALA A 77 6.90 1.78 9.35
CA ALA A 77 6.60 2.62 8.18
C ALA A 77 7.32 3.99 8.24
N MET A 78 7.32 4.63 9.41
CA MET A 78 8.04 5.89 9.62
C MET A 78 9.56 5.71 9.50
N MET A 79 10.11 4.59 9.98
CA MET A 79 11.52 4.28 9.85
C MET A 79 11.93 4.17 8.37
N THR A 80 11.19 3.38 7.57
CA THR A 80 11.49 3.19 6.15
C THR A 80 11.41 4.51 5.38
N THR A 81 10.35 5.30 5.61
CA THR A 81 10.21 6.60 4.96
C THR A 81 11.31 7.58 5.38
N ALA A 82 11.67 7.65 6.65
CA ALA A 82 12.74 8.53 7.12
C ALA A 82 14.09 8.18 6.48
N VAL A 83 14.46 6.90 6.48
CA VAL A 83 15.71 6.43 5.87
C VAL A 83 15.73 6.73 4.37
N ALA A 84 14.63 6.48 3.66
CA ALA A 84 14.53 6.75 2.23
C ALA A 84 14.65 8.25 1.93
N VAL A 85 13.96 9.12 2.67
CA VAL A 85 14.05 10.58 2.48
C VAL A 85 15.48 11.07 2.72
N ILE A 86 16.13 10.63 3.81
CA ILE A 86 17.52 11.00 4.11
C ILE A 86 18.47 10.52 3.01
N ALA A 87 18.30 9.29 2.52
CA ALA A 87 19.14 8.72 1.47
C ALA A 87 18.96 9.42 0.11
N LEU A 88 17.73 9.83 -0.21
CA LEU A 88 17.41 10.46 -1.50
C LEU A 88 17.70 11.97 -1.52
N LEU A 89 17.74 12.64 -0.38
CA LEU A 89 17.99 14.08 -0.29
C LEU A 89 19.29 14.53 -1.00
N PRO A 90 20.46 13.90 -0.82
CA PRO A 90 21.67 14.26 -1.56
C PRO A 90 21.59 13.86 -3.05
N VAL A 91 20.87 12.78 -3.38
CA VAL A 91 20.71 12.32 -4.77
C VAL A 91 19.89 13.32 -5.57
N LEU A 92 18.78 13.81 -5.01
CA LEU A 92 17.88 14.77 -5.64
C LEU A 92 18.48 16.17 -5.79
N THR A 93 19.44 16.53 -4.93
CA THR A 93 20.13 17.84 -4.96
C THR A 93 21.45 17.81 -5.76
N SER A 94 21.94 16.62 -6.11
CA SER A 94 23.19 16.48 -6.86
C SER A 94 23.00 16.86 -8.33
N THR A 95 23.89 17.73 -8.82
CA THR A 95 24.00 18.16 -10.22
C THR A 95 25.31 17.67 -10.87
N GLY A 96 26.00 16.73 -10.23
CA GLY A 96 27.26 16.17 -10.70
C GLY A 96 27.10 15.13 -11.83
N LYS A 97 28.23 14.57 -12.28
CA LYS A 97 28.24 13.49 -13.29
C LYS A 97 27.41 12.30 -12.81
N GLY A 98 26.42 11.87 -13.60
CA GLY A 98 25.50 10.78 -13.28
C GLY A 98 24.16 11.20 -12.69
N ALA A 99 23.98 12.49 -12.37
CA ALA A 99 22.69 13.02 -11.88
C ALA A 99 21.56 12.80 -12.89
N ASP A 100 21.85 12.91 -14.19
CA ASP A 100 20.87 12.73 -15.28
C ASP A 100 20.20 11.35 -15.31
N ILE A 101 20.82 10.34 -14.68
CA ILE A 101 20.29 8.96 -14.60
C ILE A 101 19.73 8.69 -13.20
N MET A 102 20.40 9.13 -12.14
CA MET A 102 19.99 8.85 -10.76
C MET A 102 18.78 9.67 -10.32
N VAL A 103 18.69 10.95 -10.71
CA VAL A 103 17.59 11.83 -10.30
C VAL A 103 16.25 11.32 -10.84
N PRO A 104 16.10 10.98 -12.13
CA PRO A 104 14.84 10.42 -12.64
C PRO A 104 14.44 9.09 -11.98
N MET A 105 15.40 8.28 -11.54
CA MET A 105 15.15 7.02 -10.82
C MET A 105 14.67 7.26 -9.38
N ALA A 106 15.15 8.31 -8.73
CA ALA A 106 14.82 8.64 -7.35
C ALA A 106 13.42 9.26 -7.19
N ILE A 107 12.93 9.99 -8.21
CA ILE A 107 11.66 10.73 -8.14
C ILE A 107 10.45 9.80 -7.80
N PRO A 108 10.23 8.66 -8.48
CA PRO A 108 9.12 7.76 -8.14
C PRO A 108 9.22 7.19 -6.72
N ILE A 109 10.43 6.88 -6.26
CA ILE A 109 10.67 6.34 -4.92
C ILE A 109 10.29 7.38 -3.88
N PHE A 110 10.75 8.62 -4.05
CA PHE A 110 10.41 9.73 -3.15
C PHE A 110 8.89 9.99 -3.12
N GLY A 111 8.24 10.03 -4.28
CA GLY A 111 6.79 10.19 -4.38
C GLY A 111 6.02 9.07 -3.66
N GLY A 112 6.44 7.82 -3.83
CA GLY A 112 5.83 6.69 -3.16
C GLY A 112 6.04 6.70 -1.64
N MET A 113 7.16 7.21 -1.14
CA MET A 113 7.39 7.41 0.30
C MET A 113 6.45 8.46 0.90
N VAL A 114 6.11 9.51 0.14
CA VAL A 114 5.10 10.49 0.58
C VAL A 114 3.71 9.85 0.64
N ILE A 115 3.35 9.06 -0.38
CA ILE A 115 2.09 8.30 -0.38
C ILE A 115 2.06 7.28 0.77
N GLN A 116 3.18 6.62 1.07
CA GLN A 116 3.34 5.69 2.18
C GLN A 116 2.91 6.31 3.51
N LEU A 117 3.33 7.55 3.79
CA LEU A 117 2.94 8.28 5.01
C LEU A 117 1.43 8.48 5.10
N MET A 118 0.77 8.83 3.98
CA MET A 118 -0.69 8.92 3.93
C MET A 118 -1.36 7.57 4.20
N THR A 119 -0.78 6.47 3.70
CA THR A 119 -1.36 5.13 3.87
C THR A 119 -1.32 4.60 5.31
N ILE A 120 -0.46 5.15 6.17
CA ILE A 120 -0.40 4.79 7.61
C ILE A 120 -1.77 4.99 8.28
N PHE A 121 -2.54 6.00 7.85
CA PHE A 121 -3.91 6.25 8.33
C PHE A 121 -4.97 5.46 7.57
N VAL A 122 -4.79 5.27 6.26
CA VAL A 122 -5.77 4.58 5.40
C VAL A 122 -5.89 3.09 5.74
N VAL A 123 -4.78 2.42 6.03
CA VAL A 123 -4.79 0.99 6.26
C VAL A 123 -5.46 0.54 7.57
N PRO A 124 -5.28 1.17 8.76
CA PRO A 124 -6.05 0.79 9.95
C PRO A 124 -7.56 0.95 9.73
N LEU A 125 -7.99 1.97 8.98
CA LEU A 125 -9.38 2.14 8.54
C LEU A 125 -9.87 0.95 7.70
N PHE A 126 -9.11 0.59 6.66
CA PHE A 126 -9.44 -0.55 5.81
C PHE A 126 -9.46 -1.88 6.56
N GLN A 127 -8.51 -2.09 7.47
CA GLN A 127 -8.44 -3.29 8.31
C GLN A 127 -9.61 -3.38 9.30
N SER A 128 -10.05 -2.27 9.88
CA SER A 128 -11.23 -2.24 10.74
C SER A 128 -12.47 -2.70 9.97
N ILE A 129 -12.70 -2.13 8.78
CA ILE A 129 -13.85 -2.45 7.93
C ILE A 129 -13.82 -3.92 7.48
N TRP A 130 -12.67 -4.40 7.01
CA TRP A 130 -12.52 -5.76 6.52
C TRP A 130 -12.74 -6.80 7.64
N ARG A 131 -12.23 -6.53 8.84
CA ARG A 131 -12.38 -7.44 9.98
C ARG A 131 -13.75 -7.39 10.63
N GLU A 132 -14.39 -6.23 10.72
CA GLU A 132 -15.80 -6.14 11.13
C GLU A 132 -16.70 -6.96 10.19
N SER A 133 -16.43 -6.92 8.89
CA SER A 133 -17.14 -7.72 7.88
C SER A 133 -16.87 -9.23 8.05
N ALA A 134 -15.62 -9.61 8.31
CA ALA A 134 -15.24 -11.01 8.53
C ALA A 134 -15.85 -11.58 9.83
N VAL A 135 -15.88 -10.83 10.93
CA VAL A 135 -16.50 -11.24 12.20
C VAL A 135 -18.01 -11.38 12.04
N LYS A 136 -18.68 -10.42 11.36
CA LYS A 136 -20.12 -10.48 11.11
C LYS A 136 -20.53 -11.71 10.28
N SER A 137 -19.68 -12.14 9.34
CA SER A 137 -19.92 -13.37 8.58
C SER A 137 -19.77 -14.65 9.40
N ASN A 138 -18.81 -14.71 10.33
CA ASN A 138 -18.59 -15.86 11.21
C ASN A 138 -19.68 -15.95 12.28
N LEU A 139 -20.13 -14.81 12.82
CA LEU A 139 -21.24 -14.76 13.77
C LEU A 139 -22.57 -15.19 13.11
N ARG A 140 -22.82 -14.79 11.86
CA ARG A 140 -23.98 -15.28 11.08
C ARG A 140 -23.94 -16.79 10.85
N LYS A 141 -22.76 -17.37 10.60
CA LYS A 141 -22.59 -18.83 10.46
C LYS A 141 -22.82 -19.58 11.77
N GLN A 142 -22.56 -18.97 12.92
CA GLN A 142 -22.80 -19.57 14.24
C GLN A 142 -24.25 -19.45 14.72
N LEU A 143 -25.00 -18.45 14.24
CA LEU A 143 -26.43 -18.28 14.55
C LEU A 143 -27.36 -19.13 13.67
N ASN A 144 -26.96 -19.44 12.44
CA ASN A 144 -27.74 -20.24 11.50
C ASN A 144 -27.95 -21.75 11.84
N PRO A 145 -27.09 -22.46 12.61
CA PRO A 145 -27.34 -23.86 12.98
C PRO A 145 -28.38 -24.01 14.10
N VAL A 146 -28.64 -22.97 14.90
CA VAL A 146 -29.63 -23.04 16.00
C VAL A 146 -31.06 -22.97 15.46
N THR A 147 -31.31 -22.14 14.44
CA THR A 147 -32.63 -21.97 13.84
C THR A 147 -33.10 -23.20 13.04
N ASN A 148 -32.18 -24.01 12.52
CA ASN A 148 -32.54 -25.21 11.75
C ASN A 148 -32.88 -26.42 12.64
N ASN A 149 -32.51 -26.41 13.92
CA ASN A 149 -32.77 -27.52 14.83
C ASN A 149 -34.12 -27.37 15.56
N GLU A 150 -34.53 -26.14 15.89
CA GLU A 150 -35.85 -25.86 16.50
C GLU A 150 -37.02 -26.07 15.53
N SER A 151 -36.79 -25.94 14.22
CA SER A 151 -37.81 -26.25 13.20
C SER A 151 -37.99 -27.76 12.95
N ASN A 152 -37.09 -28.61 13.42
CA ASN A 152 -37.16 -30.06 13.23
C ASN A 152 -37.79 -30.79 14.43
N GLU A 153 -37.80 -30.19 15.63
CA GLU A 153 -38.47 -30.77 16.81
C GLU A 153 -39.96 -30.41 16.92
N ASN A 154 -40.44 -29.35 16.24
CA ASN A 154 -41.84 -28.93 16.27
C ASN A 154 -42.69 -29.45 15.09
N GLY A 155 -42.15 -30.35 14.26
CA GLY A 155 -42.82 -30.93 13.09
C GLY A 155 -43.30 -32.37 13.27
N ASP A 156 -43.11 -32.98 14.44
CA ASP A 156 -43.34 -34.42 14.67
C ASP A 156 -44.27 -34.72 15.86
N ASN A 157 -45.22 -33.81 16.16
CA ASN A 157 -46.31 -34.02 17.12
C ASN A 157 -47.69 -33.83 16.47
#